data_AF-A0A0Q4QV06-F1
#
_entry.id   AF-A0A0Q4QV06-F1
#
_cell.length_a   1.000
_cell.length_b   1.000
_cell.length_c   1.000
_cell.angle_alpha   90.00
_cell.angle_beta   90.00
_cell.angle_gamma   90.00
#
_symmetry.space_group_name_H-M   'P 1'
#
loop_
_entity.id
_entity.type
_entity.pdbx_description
1 polymer ?
#
loop_
_entity_poly.entity_id
_entity_poly.type
_entity_poly.pdbx_seq_one_letter_code
_entity_poly.pdbx_strand_id
1 'polypeptide(L)'
;MPRRIFPDARPVRQGGHFVSPSGNGARKTPAAQPAPRHGLARVLSKAGVCSRAEAARRVLAGRVGVDGRVVRDPEFPVVLARQRITMDGEPIEAVRRLYVALNKPRGLVTTVRDEQGRDTVYRCFDGAGMPWLAPVGRLDKASEGLLFFSNDPEWAARLTDPATGPLKTYRVQIDGVPDAAQLARMQGGVEDAGEHLAAHSVAVLRQSERTAWLEIVLDEGRNRHIRRLLQVLGFEVLRLVRVAIGPVQLGELAKGQWRMLEAEELEVLAVRSAKSLANS
;
A
#
# COMPACT_ATOMS: atom_id res chain seq x y z
N MET A 1 -15.00 -84.73 26.37
CA MET A 1 -16.18 -85.56 26.74
C MET A 1 -16.91 -84.82 27.85
N PRO A 2 -18.26 -84.71 27.90
CA PRO A 2 -19.34 -85.31 27.08
C PRO A 2 -20.11 -84.24 26.25
N ARG A 3 -20.66 -84.51 25.05
CA ARG A 3 -21.88 -85.27 24.70
C ARG A 3 -23.17 -84.81 25.40
N ARG A 4 -24.09 -84.19 24.65
CA ARG A 4 -25.45 -84.72 24.37
C ARG A 4 -26.19 -83.89 23.33
N ILE A 5 -27.14 -84.55 22.69
CA ILE A 5 -27.72 -84.32 21.36
C ILE A 5 -29.26 -84.36 21.55
N PHE A 6 -29.95 -83.34 20.98
CA PHE A 6 -31.36 -83.26 20.47
C PHE A 6 -32.55 -83.31 21.49
N PRO A 7 -33.76 -82.76 21.19
CA PRO A 7 -34.44 -82.74 19.87
C PRO A 7 -35.26 -81.49 19.44
N ASP A 8 -35.81 -81.62 18.22
CA ASP A 8 -36.61 -80.74 17.34
C ASP A 8 -37.88 -80.08 17.94
N ALA A 9 -38.24 -78.88 17.45
CA ALA A 9 -39.30 -78.73 16.43
C ALA A 9 -39.69 -77.27 16.08
N ARG A 10 -39.95 -77.06 14.77
CA ARG A 10 -40.92 -76.16 14.08
C ARG A 10 -40.39 -74.97 13.26
N PRO A 11 -41.05 -74.67 12.11
CA PRO A 11 -40.47 -73.95 10.99
C PRO A 11 -40.77 -72.44 11.03
N VAL A 12 -39.82 -71.62 10.61
CA VAL A 12 -40.03 -70.17 10.43
C VAL A 12 -39.61 -69.75 9.02
N ARG A 13 -40.64 -69.48 8.22
CA ARG A 13 -40.81 -68.56 7.07
C ARG A 13 -39.57 -68.05 6.33
N GLN A 14 -39.56 -68.35 5.03
CA GLN A 14 -38.66 -67.85 4.00
C GLN A 14 -38.79 -66.32 3.77
N GLY A 15 -37.64 -65.66 3.69
CA GLY A 15 -37.23 -64.83 2.54
C GLY A 15 -38.04 -63.58 2.20
N GLY A 16 -37.84 -62.50 2.95
CA GLY A 16 -38.13 -61.13 2.49
C GLY A 16 -36.83 -60.44 2.05
N HIS A 17 -36.67 -60.26 0.73
CA HIS A 17 -35.63 -59.41 0.16
C HIS A 17 -35.86 -57.95 0.58
N PHE A 18 -35.02 -57.42 1.47
CA PHE A 18 -34.93 -55.98 1.73
C PHE A 18 -34.11 -55.34 0.61
N VAL A 19 -34.78 -54.69 -0.33
CA VAL A 19 -34.19 -53.77 -1.28
C VAL A 19 -33.76 -52.53 -0.50
N SER A 20 -32.46 -52.30 -0.36
CA SER A 20 -31.94 -51.03 0.17
C SER A 20 -32.23 -49.92 -0.85
N PRO A 21 -32.84 -48.78 -0.46
CA PRO A 21 -32.93 -47.66 -1.37
C PRO A 21 -31.52 -47.09 -1.53
N SER A 22 -31.03 -47.11 -2.77
CA SER A 22 -29.81 -46.39 -3.15
C SER A 22 -30.01 -44.92 -2.84
N GLY A 23 -29.42 -44.46 -1.74
CA GLY A 23 -29.30 -43.06 -1.40
C GLY A 23 -28.52 -42.37 -2.50
N ASN A 24 -29.22 -41.62 -3.35
CA ASN A 24 -28.62 -40.73 -4.32
C ASN A 24 -27.98 -39.56 -3.55
N GLY A 25 -26.80 -39.81 -2.98
CA GLY A 25 -25.95 -38.82 -2.34
C GLY A 25 -25.36 -37.92 -3.41
N ALA A 26 -26.19 -37.05 -3.98
CA ALA A 26 -25.72 -35.90 -4.73
C ALA A 26 -24.80 -35.11 -3.78
N ARG A 27 -23.48 -35.21 -4.01
CA ARG A 27 -22.51 -34.32 -3.38
C ARG A 27 -22.96 -32.91 -3.71
N LYS A 28 -23.55 -32.22 -2.73
CA LYS A 28 -23.79 -30.78 -2.82
C LYS A 28 -22.42 -30.16 -3.07
N THR A 29 -22.19 -29.70 -4.29
CA THR A 29 -21.07 -28.82 -4.61
C THR A 29 -21.14 -27.67 -3.61
N PRO A 30 -20.06 -27.36 -2.86
CA PRO A 30 -20.10 -26.25 -1.93
C PRO A 30 -20.53 -25.00 -2.71
N ALA A 31 -21.62 -24.38 -2.28
CA ALA A 31 -22.14 -23.17 -2.92
C ALA A 31 -20.99 -22.16 -2.97
N ALA A 32 -20.66 -21.68 -4.17
CA ALA A 32 -19.63 -20.68 -4.36
C ALA A 32 -19.90 -19.49 -3.41
N GLN A 33 -18.93 -19.16 -2.56
CA GLN A 33 -19.07 -18.04 -1.63
C GLN A 33 -19.46 -16.78 -2.42
N PRO A 34 -20.46 -16.02 -1.98
CA PRO A 34 -20.89 -14.83 -2.70
C PRO A 34 -19.70 -13.88 -2.81
N ALA A 35 -19.42 -13.43 -4.04
CA ALA A 35 -18.30 -12.53 -4.31
C ALA A 35 -18.39 -11.29 -3.41
N PRO A 36 -17.25 -10.83 -2.86
CA PRO A 36 -17.25 -9.70 -1.93
C PRO A 36 -17.84 -8.46 -2.60
N ARG A 37 -18.74 -7.79 -1.89
CA ARG A 37 -19.38 -6.53 -2.31
C ARG A 37 -18.65 -5.36 -1.72
N HIS A 38 -18.43 -4.33 -2.52
CA HIS A 38 -17.77 -3.09 -2.09
C HIS A 38 -18.57 -1.88 -2.57
N GLY A 39 -18.56 -0.80 -1.79
CA GLY A 39 -19.20 0.46 -2.19
C GLY A 39 -18.65 1.00 -3.51
N LEU A 40 -19.51 1.56 -4.34
CA LEU A 40 -19.21 2.05 -5.68
C LEU A 40 -18.05 3.05 -5.72
N ALA A 41 -17.97 4.01 -4.79
CA ALA A 41 -16.86 4.96 -4.73
C ALA A 41 -15.51 4.29 -4.42
N ARG A 42 -15.51 3.26 -3.57
CA ARG A 42 -14.32 2.45 -3.29
C ARG A 42 -13.91 1.65 -4.53
N VAL A 43 -14.88 1.08 -5.24
CA VAL A 43 -14.66 0.34 -6.49
C VAL A 43 -14.00 1.21 -7.55
N LEU A 44 -14.54 2.41 -7.81
CA LEU A 44 -13.98 3.37 -8.77
C LEU A 44 -12.56 3.81 -8.41
N SER A 45 -12.31 4.06 -7.12
CA SER A 45 -10.98 4.42 -6.65
C SER A 45 -9.98 3.27 -6.79
N LYS A 46 -10.40 2.03 -6.49
CA LYS A 46 -9.57 0.83 -6.71
C LYS A 46 -9.27 0.55 -8.19
N ALA A 47 -10.22 0.89 -9.06
CA ALA A 47 -10.02 0.84 -10.51
C ALA A 47 -9.02 1.89 -11.04
N GLY A 48 -8.56 2.83 -10.19
CA GLY A 48 -7.58 3.85 -10.57
C GLY A 48 -8.16 5.02 -11.36
N VAL A 49 -9.49 5.18 -11.37
CA VAL A 49 -10.19 6.22 -12.14
C VAL A 49 -10.02 7.60 -11.52
N CYS A 50 -10.18 7.70 -10.21
CA CYS A 50 -10.04 8.95 -9.45
C CYS A 50 -9.86 8.66 -7.95
N SER A 51 -9.68 9.71 -7.14
CA SER A 51 -9.68 9.55 -5.67
C SER A 51 -11.05 9.07 -5.17
N ARG A 52 -11.10 8.40 -4.01
CA ARG A 52 -12.38 7.96 -3.42
C ARG A 52 -13.35 9.13 -3.17
N ALA A 53 -12.82 10.27 -2.73
CA ALA A 53 -13.64 11.47 -2.48
C ALA A 53 -14.22 12.03 -3.79
N GLU A 54 -13.42 12.07 -4.85
CA GLU A 54 -13.88 12.49 -6.17
C GLU A 54 -14.88 11.48 -6.76
N ALA A 55 -14.64 10.19 -6.58
CA ALA A 55 -15.58 9.14 -6.97
C ALA A 55 -16.93 9.32 -6.26
N ALA A 56 -16.94 9.52 -4.94
CA ALA A 56 -18.14 9.79 -4.17
C ALA A 56 -18.88 11.03 -4.67
N ARG A 57 -18.15 12.12 -4.96
CA ARG A 57 -18.73 13.36 -5.53
C ARG A 57 -19.39 13.11 -6.88
N ARG A 58 -18.76 12.34 -7.77
CA ARG A 58 -19.32 12.00 -9.09
C ARG A 58 -20.55 11.10 -8.99
N VAL A 59 -20.54 10.14 -8.07
CA VAL A 59 -21.70 9.30 -7.79
C VAL A 59 -22.87 10.16 -7.29
N LEU A 60 -22.67 11.00 -6.28
CA LEU A 60 -23.70 11.91 -5.76
C LEU A 60 -24.27 12.83 -6.85
N ALA A 61 -23.43 13.30 -7.77
CA ALA A 61 -23.84 14.11 -8.91
C ALA A 61 -24.61 13.33 -10.00
N GLY A 62 -24.83 12.02 -9.84
CA GLY A 62 -25.53 11.18 -10.82
C GLY A 62 -24.73 10.93 -12.10
N ARG A 63 -23.40 11.03 -12.05
CA ARG A 63 -22.51 10.84 -13.21
C ARG A 63 -22.06 9.39 -13.40
N VAL A 64 -22.49 8.47 -12.52
CA VAL A 64 -22.04 7.08 -12.53
C VAL A 64 -23.24 6.16 -12.72
N GLY A 65 -23.13 5.24 -13.67
CA GLY A 65 -24.11 4.20 -13.93
C GLY A 65 -23.61 2.82 -13.51
N VAL A 66 -24.52 1.96 -13.02
CA VAL A 66 -24.28 0.54 -12.81
C VAL A 66 -25.35 -0.23 -13.57
N ASP A 67 -24.93 -1.10 -14.48
CA ASP A 67 -25.82 -1.88 -15.37
C ASP A 67 -26.86 -1.00 -16.09
N GLY A 68 -26.43 0.19 -16.54
CA GLY A 68 -27.25 1.15 -17.26
C GLY A 68 -28.14 2.05 -16.38
N ARG A 69 -28.12 1.89 -15.05
CA ARG A 69 -28.91 2.71 -14.13
C ARG A 69 -28.02 3.71 -13.40
N VAL A 70 -28.43 4.98 -13.39
CA VAL A 70 -27.73 6.03 -12.62
C VAL A 70 -27.81 5.72 -11.13
N VAL A 71 -26.64 5.68 -10.47
CA VAL A 71 -26.51 5.47 -9.03
C VAL A 71 -26.07 6.76 -8.37
N ARG A 72 -26.73 7.13 -7.25
CA ARG A 72 -26.41 8.32 -6.45
C ARG A 72 -25.89 8.02 -5.03
N ASP A 73 -25.75 6.75 -4.69
CA ASP A 73 -25.21 6.31 -3.41
C ASP A 73 -23.74 5.87 -3.57
N PRO A 74 -22.76 6.60 -3.00
CA PRO A 74 -21.35 6.22 -3.02
C PRO A 74 -21.04 4.84 -2.43
N GLU A 75 -21.87 4.36 -1.49
CA GLU A 75 -21.71 3.07 -0.82
C GLU A 75 -22.57 1.98 -1.46
N PHE A 76 -23.20 2.27 -2.60
CA PHE A 76 -23.97 1.30 -3.37
C PHE A 76 -23.12 0.04 -3.62
N PRO A 77 -23.59 -1.15 -3.22
CA PRO A 77 -22.77 -2.35 -3.23
C PRO A 77 -22.59 -2.87 -4.66
N VAL A 78 -21.34 -3.00 -5.08
CA VAL A 78 -20.97 -3.45 -6.42
C VAL A 78 -20.08 -4.69 -6.37
N VAL A 79 -20.30 -5.58 -7.34
CA VAL A 79 -19.42 -6.72 -7.67
C VAL A 79 -18.82 -6.45 -9.05
N LEU A 80 -17.57 -5.96 -9.08
CA LEU A 80 -16.85 -5.60 -10.31
C LEU A 80 -16.86 -6.72 -11.37
N ALA A 81 -16.70 -7.97 -10.94
CA ALA A 81 -16.66 -9.12 -11.85
C ALA A 81 -18.00 -9.40 -12.56
N ARG A 82 -19.10 -8.76 -12.16
CA ARG A 82 -20.45 -9.04 -12.66
C ARG A 82 -21.15 -7.84 -13.26
N GLN A 83 -20.77 -6.63 -12.87
CA GLN A 83 -21.54 -5.43 -13.16
C GLN A 83 -20.77 -4.49 -14.07
N ARG A 84 -21.47 -3.91 -15.06
CA ARG A 84 -20.90 -2.89 -15.95
C ARG A 84 -21.06 -1.54 -15.28
N ILE A 85 -19.94 -0.87 -15.04
CA ILE A 85 -19.93 0.48 -14.48
C ILE A 85 -19.61 1.46 -15.61
N THR A 86 -20.38 2.54 -15.68
CA THR A 86 -20.14 3.65 -16.60
C THR A 86 -19.92 4.94 -15.83
N MET A 87 -19.13 5.85 -16.39
CA MET A 87 -18.94 7.21 -15.91
C MET A 87 -19.18 8.16 -17.07
N ASP A 88 -20.11 9.10 -16.90
CA ASP A 88 -20.51 10.04 -17.95
C ASP A 88 -21.01 9.35 -19.24
N GLY A 89 -21.65 8.18 -19.09
CA GLY A 89 -22.16 7.39 -20.21
C GLY A 89 -21.15 6.40 -20.78
N GLU A 90 -19.86 6.58 -20.53
CA GLU A 90 -18.79 5.73 -21.05
C GLU A 90 -18.46 4.58 -20.08
N PRO A 91 -18.25 3.34 -20.55
CA PRO A 91 -17.74 2.25 -19.72
C PRO A 91 -16.43 2.66 -19.03
N ILE A 92 -16.29 2.33 -17.74
CA ILE A 92 -14.97 2.41 -17.13
C ILE A 92 -14.12 1.26 -17.69
N GLU A 93 -13.20 1.57 -18.58
CA GLU A 93 -12.22 0.60 -19.03
C GLU A 93 -11.20 0.33 -17.92
N ALA A 94 -10.49 -0.79 -18.02
CA ALA A 94 -9.36 -1.06 -17.13
C ALA A 94 -8.30 0.03 -17.34
N VAL A 95 -8.26 1.01 -16.45
CA VAL A 95 -7.28 2.11 -16.52
C VAL A 95 -5.89 1.51 -16.48
N ARG A 96 -5.07 1.83 -17.50
CA ARG A 96 -3.66 1.42 -17.52
C ARG A 96 -3.01 1.79 -16.20
N ARG A 97 -2.38 0.82 -15.54
CA ARG A 97 -1.64 1.09 -14.30
C ARG A 97 -0.39 1.89 -14.62
N LEU A 98 -0.17 2.96 -13.87
CA LEU A 98 0.97 3.85 -14.00
C LEU A 98 1.77 3.84 -12.71
N TYR A 99 3.08 3.85 -12.85
CA TYR A 99 4.02 3.85 -11.74
C TYR A 99 5.10 4.87 -12.06
N VAL A 100 5.17 5.93 -11.26
CA VAL A 100 5.97 7.11 -11.57
C VAL A 100 6.91 7.41 -10.41
N ALA A 101 8.17 7.69 -10.72
CA ALA A 101 9.14 8.28 -9.80
C ALA A 101 9.23 9.79 -10.02
N LEU A 102 9.01 10.57 -8.98
CA LEU A 102 9.18 12.02 -8.95
C LEU A 102 10.36 12.37 -8.05
N ASN A 103 11.26 13.25 -8.52
CA ASN A 103 12.14 13.98 -7.61
C ASN A 103 11.40 15.20 -7.05
N LYS A 104 10.74 15.03 -5.91
CA LYS A 104 9.95 16.10 -5.29
C LYS A 104 10.86 17.26 -4.88
N PRO A 105 10.62 18.50 -5.35
CA PRO A 105 11.34 19.67 -4.85
C PRO A 105 10.84 20.09 -3.45
N ARG A 106 11.68 20.84 -2.74
CA ARG A 106 11.32 21.50 -1.49
C ARG A 106 10.24 22.54 -1.78
N GLY A 107 9.32 22.75 -0.83
CA GLY A 107 8.28 23.78 -0.91
C GLY A 107 6.91 23.26 -1.33
N LEU A 108 6.83 22.11 -1.99
CA LEU A 108 5.55 21.50 -2.39
C LEU A 108 4.96 20.61 -1.28
N VAL A 109 3.65 20.68 -1.08
CA VAL A 109 2.91 19.82 -0.14
C VAL A 109 2.48 18.53 -0.84
N THR A 110 2.68 17.39 -0.19
CA THR A 110 2.22 16.08 -0.70
C THR A 110 0.75 15.87 -0.34
N THR A 111 -0.15 16.49 -1.11
CA THR A 111 -1.61 16.34 -0.96
C THR A 111 -2.30 16.49 -2.32
N VAL A 112 -3.47 15.83 -2.47
CA VAL A 112 -4.35 15.94 -3.65
C VAL A 112 -5.03 17.30 -3.73
N ARG A 113 -5.45 17.83 -2.57
CA ARG A 113 -6.05 19.16 -2.44
C ARG A 113 -5.44 19.84 -1.23
N ASP A 114 -5.03 21.08 -1.41
CA ASP A 114 -4.57 21.93 -0.32
C ASP A 114 -5.62 23.00 -0.03
N GLU A 115 -6.16 22.99 1.18
CA GLU A 115 -7.20 23.94 1.61
C GLU A 115 -6.65 25.34 1.92
N GLN A 116 -5.32 25.49 1.95
CA GLN A 116 -4.63 26.72 2.32
C GLN A 116 -4.00 27.41 1.09
N GLY A 117 -4.37 26.98 -0.12
CA GLY A 117 -3.89 27.56 -1.38
C GLY A 117 -2.40 27.32 -1.66
N ARG A 118 -1.77 26.36 -0.98
CA ARG A 118 -0.33 26.05 -1.16
C ARG A 118 -0.13 25.15 -2.36
N ASP A 119 1.05 25.29 -2.94
CA ASP A 119 1.47 24.48 -4.06
C ASP A 119 1.63 23.02 -3.67
N THR A 120 1.04 22.15 -4.49
CA THR A 120 1.11 20.71 -4.28
C THR A 120 2.14 20.09 -5.22
N VAL A 121 2.52 18.86 -4.88
CA VAL A 121 3.32 17.98 -5.75
C VAL A 121 2.77 17.84 -7.18
N TYR A 122 1.47 18.11 -7.40
CA TYR A 122 0.86 18.02 -8.72
C TYR A 122 1.35 19.08 -9.70
N ARG A 123 1.93 20.19 -9.22
CA ARG A 123 2.59 21.18 -10.09
C ARG A 123 3.72 20.58 -10.95
N CYS A 124 4.31 19.48 -10.50
CA CYS A 124 5.35 18.78 -11.28
C CYS A 124 4.79 18.07 -12.53
N PHE A 125 3.46 17.91 -12.62
CA PHE A 125 2.77 17.28 -13.73
C PHE A 125 1.96 18.28 -14.58
N ASP A 126 2.08 19.58 -14.32
CA ASP A 126 1.39 20.61 -15.09
C ASP A 126 1.75 20.51 -16.57
N GLY A 127 0.73 20.50 -17.44
CA GLY A 127 0.90 20.36 -18.88
C GLY A 127 1.24 18.95 -19.37
N ALA A 128 1.44 17.96 -18.50
CA ALA A 128 1.82 16.60 -18.90
C ALA A 128 0.65 15.72 -19.38
N GLY A 129 -0.60 16.14 -19.15
CA GLY A 129 -1.79 15.36 -19.53
C GLY A 129 -1.91 14.02 -18.78
N MET A 130 -1.28 13.90 -17.61
CA MET A 130 -1.27 12.66 -16.83
C MET A 130 -2.68 12.33 -16.32
N PRO A 131 -3.10 11.05 -16.35
CA PRO A 131 -4.36 10.65 -15.74
C PRO A 131 -4.27 10.76 -14.22
N TRP A 132 -5.35 10.39 -13.52
CA TRP A 132 -5.36 10.35 -12.06
C TRP A 132 -4.18 9.53 -11.52
N LEU A 133 -3.41 10.12 -10.61
CA LEU A 133 -2.32 9.49 -9.87
C LEU A 133 -2.41 9.93 -8.41
N ALA A 134 -2.13 9.03 -7.48
CA ALA A 134 -1.99 9.35 -6.07
C ALA A 134 -0.53 9.20 -5.63
N PRO A 135 -0.03 10.05 -4.71
CA PRO A 135 1.28 9.86 -4.12
C PRO A 135 1.31 8.57 -3.28
N VAL A 136 2.40 7.83 -3.38
CA VAL A 136 2.64 6.62 -2.60
C VAL A 136 3.50 6.98 -1.39
N GLY A 137 2.82 7.12 -0.26
CA GLY A 137 3.38 7.72 0.94
C GLY A 137 3.48 9.23 0.82
N ARG A 138 4.24 9.86 1.72
CA ARG A 138 4.38 11.32 1.76
C ARG A 138 5.81 11.75 2.02
N LEU A 139 6.13 12.94 1.53
CA LEU A 139 7.27 13.74 1.97
C LEU A 139 6.75 15.08 2.50
N ASP A 140 7.33 15.55 3.60
CA ASP A 140 6.99 16.86 4.16
C ASP A 140 7.29 17.99 3.16
N LYS A 141 6.65 19.15 3.37
CA LYS A 141 6.87 20.35 2.55
C LYS A 141 8.36 20.73 2.49
N ALA A 142 9.06 20.62 3.60
CA ALA A 142 10.48 20.96 3.71
C ALA A 142 11.44 19.84 3.24
N SER A 143 10.92 18.67 2.85
CA SER A 143 11.71 17.53 2.42
C SER A 143 11.69 17.38 0.90
N GLU A 144 12.77 16.81 0.36
CA GLU A 144 13.03 16.64 -1.07
C GLU A 144 13.20 15.15 -1.44
N GLY A 145 13.24 14.86 -2.72
CA GLY A 145 13.73 13.59 -3.25
C GLY A 145 12.63 12.64 -3.71
N LEU A 146 12.97 11.35 -3.76
CA LEU A 146 12.18 10.32 -4.41
C LEU A 146 10.80 10.16 -3.78
N LEU A 147 9.77 10.39 -4.58
CA LEU A 147 8.37 10.15 -4.22
C LEU A 147 7.70 9.41 -5.37
N PHE A 148 7.08 8.27 -5.06
CA PHE A 148 6.34 7.52 -6.06
C PHE A 148 4.91 8.05 -6.22
N PHE A 149 4.36 7.87 -7.42
CA PHE A 149 2.96 8.10 -7.75
C PHE A 149 2.40 6.90 -8.49
N SER A 150 1.15 6.55 -8.22
CA SER A 150 0.47 5.49 -8.93
C SER A 150 -1.05 5.64 -8.86
N ASN A 151 -1.75 5.07 -9.85
CA ASN A 151 -3.18 4.81 -9.82
C ASN A 151 -3.51 3.37 -9.37
N ASP A 152 -2.51 2.61 -8.94
CA ASP A 152 -2.63 1.28 -8.33
C ASP A 152 -2.59 1.40 -6.80
N PRO A 153 -3.75 1.43 -6.13
CA PRO A 153 -3.78 1.56 -4.68
C PRO A 153 -3.29 0.32 -3.95
N GLU A 154 -3.27 -0.85 -4.59
CA GLU A 154 -2.76 -2.08 -3.96
C GLU A 154 -1.24 -2.09 -3.96
N TRP A 155 -0.62 -1.66 -5.06
CA TRP A 155 0.81 -1.40 -5.10
C TRP A 155 1.23 -0.32 -4.09
N ALA A 156 0.49 0.80 -4.06
CA ALA A 156 0.76 1.88 -3.13
C ALA A 156 0.69 1.40 -1.67
N ALA A 157 -0.36 0.65 -1.31
CA ALA A 157 -0.55 0.13 0.03
C ALA A 157 0.63 -0.75 0.49
N ARG A 158 1.09 -1.68 -0.38
CA ARG A 158 2.24 -2.55 -0.07
C ARG A 158 3.52 -1.77 0.23
N LEU A 159 3.80 -0.70 -0.53
CA LEU A 159 5.02 0.10 -0.32
C LEU A 159 4.96 1.01 0.92
N THR A 160 3.74 1.37 1.35
CA THR A 160 3.52 2.20 2.54
C THR A 160 3.26 1.40 3.81
N ASP A 161 3.14 0.07 3.71
CA ASP A 161 2.94 -0.81 4.84
C ASP A 161 4.11 -0.69 5.83
N PRO A 162 3.89 -0.30 7.10
CA PRO A 162 4.97 -0.13 8.07
C PRO A 162 5.73 -1.44 8.39
N ALA A 163 5.03 -2.57 8.35
CA ALA A 163 5.59 -3.87 8.71
C ALA A 163 6.39 -4.48 7.55
N THR A 164 5.90 -4.34 6.31
CA THR A 164 6.44 -5.08 5.15
C THR A 164 6.97 -4.20 4.02
N GLY A 165 6.72 -2.89 4.09
CA GLY A 165 7.19 -1.94 3.09
C GLY A 165 8.72 -1.85 3.04
N PRO A 166 9.28 -1.37 1.91
CA PRO A 166 10.72 -1.29 1.73
C PRO A 166 11.35 -0.24 2.63
N LEU A 167 12.64 -0.45 2.92
CA LEU A 167 13.50 0.53 3.56
C LEU A 167 13.57 1.81 2.73
N LYS A 168 13.80 2.94 3.39
CA LYS A 168 13.86 4.27 2.77
C LYS A 168 15.17 4.91 3.19
N THR A 169 16.01 5.22 2.21
CA THR A 169 17.33 5.82 2.45
C THR A 169 17.26 7.32 2.25
N TYR A 170 17.75 8.06 3.23
CA TYR A 170 17.76 9.51 3.25
C TYR A 170 19.19 10.03 3.37
N ARG A 171 19.50 11.08 2.63
CA ARG A 171 20.67 11.92 2.85
C ARG A 171 20.24 13.16 3.60
N VAL A 172 20.85 13.37 4.76
CA VAL A 172 20.44 14.38 5.74
C VAL A 172 21.62 15.27 6.06
N GLN A 173 21.46 16.58 5.88
CA GLN A 173 22.42 17.55 6.37
C GLN A 173 21.94 18.09 7.71
N ILE A 174 22.85 18.08 8.69
CA ILE A 174 22.59 18.58 10.05
C ILE A 174 23.53 19.73 10.43
N ASP A 175 23.06 20.61 11.30
CA ASP A 175 23.89 21.61 11.98
C ASP A 175 24.57 20.97 13.19
N GLY A 176 25.87 20.69 13.07
CA GLY A 176 26.68 19.94 14.02
C GLY A 176 27.36 18.72 13.43
N VAL A 177 28.26 18.13 14.21
CA VAL A 177 28.98 16.88 13.91
C VAL A 177 28.65 15.88 15.02
N PRO A 178 28.02 14.74 14.72
CA PRO A 178 27.64 13.79 15.74
C PRO A 178 28.84 12.97 16.20
N ASP A 179 28.95 12.75 17.50
CA ASP A 179 29.89 11.80 18.06
C ASP A 179 29.37 10.35 17.96
N ALA A 180 30.23 9.38 18.31
CA ALA A 180 29.87 7.97 18.25
C ALA A 180 28.69 7.60 19.15
N ALA A 181 28.54 8.25 20.30
CA ALA A 181 27.43 7.99 21.22
C ALA A 181 26.10 8.51 20.66
N GLN A 182 26.10 9.67 20.02
CA GLN A 182 24.93 10.22 19.34
C GLN A 182 24.52 9.37 18.14
N LEU A 183 25.47 8.87 17.34
CA LEU A 183 25.18 7.93 16.25
C LEU A 183 24.55 6.63 16.79
N ALA A 184 25.11 6.08 17.87
CA ALA A 184 24.53 4.91 18.54
C ALA A 184 23.12 5.19 19.07
N ARG A 185 22.86 6.38 19.63
CA ARG A 185 21.51 6.80 20.04
C ARG A 185 20.53 6.98 18.88
N MET A 186 20.98 7.40 17.70
CA MET A 186 20.11 7.46 16.53
C MET A 186 19.60 6.06 16.16
N GLN A 187 20.42 5.02 16.32
CA GLN A 187 20.05 3.63 16.04
C GLN A 187 19.33 2.94 17.21
N GLY A 188 19.77 3.17 18.44
CA GLY A 188 19.15 2.64 19.65
C GLY A 188 17.82 3.31 20.02
N GLY A 189 17.56 4.48 19.42
CA GLY A 189 16.31 5.21 19.49
C GLY A 189 16.21 6.23 20.62
N VAL A 190 15.19 7.08 20.49
CA VAL A 190 14.82 8.13 21.45
C VAL A 190 13.31 8.18 21.62
N GLU A 191 12.85 8.67 22.78
CA GLU A 191 11.43 8.94 23.00
C GLU A 191 11.07 10.35 22.55
N ASP A 192 9.98 10.48 21.78
CA ASP A 192 9.40 11.77 21.41
C ASP A 192 7.88 11.66 21.34
N ALA A 193 7.17 12.49 22.10
CA ALA A 193 5.70 12.50 22.16
C ALA A 193 5.06 11.11 22.43
N GLY A 194 5.70 10.27 23.25
CA GLY A 194 5.24 8.92 23.59
C GLY A 194 5.49 7.88 22.49
N GLU A 195 6.30 8.22 21.49
CA GLU A 195 6.75 7.30 20.45
C GLU A 195 8.25 7.06 20.55
N HIS A 196 8.64 5.78 20.44
CA HIS A 196 10.02 5.39 20.25
C HIS A 196 10.43 5.60 18.78
N LEU A 197 11.40 6.47 18.55
CA LEU A 197 11.94 6.80 17.22
C LEU A 197 13.37 6.29 17.10
N ALA A 198 13.61 5.37 16.18
CA ALA A 198 14.94 4.86 15.87
C ALA A 198 15.20 4.87 14.36
N ALA A 199 16.47 4.94 13.97
CA ALA A 199 16.90 4.68 12.61
C ALA A 199 17.35 3.22 12.46
N HIS A 200 17.05 2.62 11.32
CA HIS A 200 17.51 1.26 11.00
C HIS A 200 19.03 1.21 10.89
N SER A 201 19.61 2.19 10.20
CA SER A 201 21.05 2.40 10.14
C SER A 201 21.37 3.88 9.97
N VAL A 202 22.55 4.28 10.44
CA VAL A 202 23.09 5.63 10.27
C VAL A 202 24.57 5.54 9.90
N ALA A 203 24.99 6.31 8.90
CA ALA A 203 26.39 6.45 8.51
C ALA A 203 26.73 7.92 8.26
N VAL A 204 27.92 8.36 8.66
CA VAL A 204 28.44 9.67 8.30
C VAL A 204 29.02 9.59 6.89
N LEU A 205 28.47 10.35 5.95
CA LEU A 205 28.94 10.41 4.57
C LEU A 205 30.10 11.37 4.40
N ARG A 206 29.99 12.54 5.04
CA ARG A 206 31.02 13.59 5.06
C ARG A 206 30.74 14.56 6.20
N GLN A 207 31.77 15.21 6.69
CA GLN A 207 31.66 16.23 7.71
C GLN A 207 32.56 17.43 7.42
N SER A 208 32.17 18.55 7.99
CA SER A 208 32.92 19.82 8.05
C SER A 208 33.02 20.23 9.51
N GLU A 209 33.64 21.36 9.82
CA GLU A 209 33.74 21.86 11.20
C GLU A 209 32.39 22.12 11.88
N ARG A 210 31.36 22.49 11.09
CA ARG A 210 30.05 22.91 11.62
C ARG A 210 28.87 22.06 11.17
N THR A 211 29.02 21.23 10.14
CA THR A 211 27.90 20.45 9.60
C THR A 211 28.34 19.05 9.20
N ALA A 212 27.42 18.10 9.27
CA ALA A 212 27.60 16.74 8.79
C ALA A 212 26.50 16.33 7.80
N TRP A 213 26.87 15.47 6.86
CA TRP A 213 25.95 14.73 6.01
C TRP A 213 25.88 13.30 6.50
N LEU A 214 24.66 12.86 6.80
CA LEU A 214 24.34 11.51 7.24
C LEU A 214 23.56 10.79 6.15
N GLU A 215 23.84 9.50 6.00
CA GLU A 215 22.89 8.56 5.42
C GLU A 215 22.09 7.93 6.55
N ILE A 216 20.78 8.07 6.50
CA ILE A 216 19.86 7.51 7.48
C ILE A 216 18.89 6.61 6.74
N VAL A 217 18.82 5.35 7.15
CA VAL A 217 17.85 4.39 6.63
C VAL A 217 16.73 4.24 7.63
N LEU A 218 15.49 4.40 7.17
CA LEU A 218 14.30 4.11 7.94
C LEU A 218 13.57 2.91 7.36
N ASP A 219 12.97 2.15 8.26
CA ASP A 219 12.22 0.96 7.95
C ASP A 219 10.70 1.23 7.99
N GLU A 220 10.30 2.29 8.67
CA GLU A 220 8.96 2.88 8.65
C GLU A 220 8.98 4.38 8.29
N GLY A 221 7.80 4.99 8.18
CA GLY A 221 7.64 6.37 7.72
C GLY A 221 6.73 7.21 8.61
N ARG A 222 7.03 7.29 9.91
CA ARG A 222 6.26 8.12 10.86
C ARG A 222 6.35 9.60 10.51
N ASN A 223 5.38 10.39 11.00
CA ASN A 223 5.36 11.82 10.73
C ASN A 223 6.65 12.48 11.24
N ARG A 224 7.38 13.14 10.33
CA ARG A 224 8.62 13.88 10.62
C ARG A 224 9.70 13.08 11.38
N HIS A 225 9.70 11.75 11.27
CA HIS A 225 10.55 10.82 12.06
C HIS A 225 12.00 11.27 12.17
N ILE A 226 12.72 11.44 11.06
CA ILE A 226 14.15 11.86 11.06
C ILE A 226 14.34 13.21 11.76
N ARG A 227 13.45 14.17 11.50
CA ARG A 227 13.58 15.51 12.08
C ARG A 227 13.37 15.48 13.59
N ARG A 228 12.39 14.70 14.06
CA ARG A 228 12.10 14.52 15.49
C ARG A 228 13.24 13.78 16.20
N LEU A 229 13.71 12.67 15.62
CA LEU A 229 14.86 11.92 16.12
C LEU A 229 16.08 12.82 16.32
N LEU A 230 16.45 13.58 15.28
CA LEU A 230 17.62 14.45 15.32
C LEU A 230 17.43 15.65 16.26
N GLN A 231 16.23 16.22 16.32
CA GLN A 231 15.90 17.32 17.22
C GLN A 231 16.06 16.93 18.70
N VAL A 232 15.61 15.72 19.10
CA VAL A 232 15.80 15.21 20.47
C VAL A 232 17.28 15.06 20.83
N LEU A 233 18.14 14.82 19.83
CA LEU A 233 19.59 14.72 19.99
C LEU A 233 20.32 16.07 19.87
N GLY A 234 19.59 17.17 19.70
CA GLY A 234 20.13 18.53 19.62
C GLY A 234 20.58 18.97 18.23
N PHE A 235 20.22 18.25 17.17
CA PHE A 235 20.59 18.59 15.79
C PHE A 235 19.44 19.23 15.02
N GLU A 236 19.72 20.38 14.37
CA GLU A 236 18.81 20.94 13.38
C GLU A 236 19.02 20.26 12.01
N VAL A 237 17.93 19.90 11.34
CA VAL A 237 17.97 19.34 9.98
C VAL A 237 17.91 20.46 8.93
N LEU A 238 19.08 20.78 8.37
CA LEU A 238 19.25 21.79 7.32
C LEU A 238 18.70 21.34 5.97
N ARG A 239 18.90 20.06 5.62
CA ARG A 239 18.43 19.47 4.36
C ARG A 239 18.09 17.99 4.53
N LEU A 240 17.01 17.54 3.90
CA LEU A 240 16.55 16.16 3.96
C LEU A 240 16.09 15.71 2.58
N VAL A 241 16.79 14.73 2.00
CA VAL A 241 16.52 14.20 0.67
C VAL A 241 16.32 12.69 0.78
N ARG A 242 15.16 12.17 0.38
CA ARG A 242 14.99 10.72 0.20
C ARG A 242 15.65 10.32 -1.11
N VAL A 243 16.71 9.53 -1.04
CA VAL A 243 17.50 9.14 -2.20
C VAL A 243 17.17 7.74 -2.71
N ALA A 244 16.51 6.91 -1.90
CA ALA A 244 16.06 5.60 -2.35
C ALA A 244 14.78 5.14 -1.63
N ILE A 245 14.02 4.28 -2.31
CA ILE A 245 12.93 3.49 -1.75
C ILE A 245 13.18 2.04 -2.16
N GLY A 246 13.59 1.22 -1.20
CA GLY A 246 14.12 -0.11 -1.46
C GLY A 246 15.30 -0.03 -2.44
N PRO A 247 15.32 -0.85 -3.49
CA PRO A 247 16.40 -0.86 -4.49
C PRO A 247 16.34 0.33 -5.46
N VAL A 248 15.20 1.01 -5.57
CA VAL A 248 15.01 2.10 -6.54
C VAL A 248 15.68 3.37 -6.04
N GLN A 249 16.63 3.86 -6.83
CA GLN A 249 17.42 5.06 -6.56
C GLN A 249 16.80 6.29 -7.23
N LEU A 250 16.99 7.45 -6.59
CA LEU A 250 16.69 8.76 -7.18
C LEU A 250 17.57 9.03 -8.41
N GLY A 251 18.85 8.62 -8.34
CA GLY A 251 19.83 8.79 -9.42
C GLY A 251 19.96 10.25 -9.87
N GLU A 252 20.07 10.43 -11.19
CA GLU A 252 20.24 11.73 -11.84
C GLU A 252 18.91 12.44 -12.16
N LEU A 253 17.78 11.95 -11.64
CA LEU A 253 16.48 12.58 -11.89
C LEU A 253 16.47 14.00 -11.30
N ALA A 254 16.40 15.02 -12.16
CA ALA A 254 16.44 16.41 -11.75
C ALA A 254 15.22 16.82 -10.91
N LYS A 255 15.37 17.86 -10.07
CA LYS A 255 14.28 18.33 -9.19
C LYS A 255 13.05 18.73 -10.00
N GLY A 256 11.86 18.29 -9.55
CA GLY A 256 10.60 18.52 -10.24
C GLY A 256 10.37 17.62 -11.45
N GLN A 257 11.39 16.90 -11.93
CA GLN A 257 11.25 15.93 -13.01
C GLN A 257 10.75 14.60 -12.49
N TRP A 258 10.08 13.88 -13.39
CA TRP A 258 9.54 12.57 -13.14
C TRP A 258 9.81 11.65 -14.33
N ARG A 259 9.76 10.35 -14.06
CA ARG A 259 9.86 9.29 -15.07
C ARG A 259 8.95 8.13 -14.70
N MET A 260 8.60 7.31 -15.68
CA MET A 260 7.99 6.01 -15.38
C MET A 260 9.01 5.12 -14.66
N LEU A 261 8.53 4.26 -13.77
CA LEU A 261 9.33 3.16 -13.24
C LEU A 261 9.50 2.11 -14.33
N GLU A 262 10.71 1.57 -14.43
CA GLU A 262 11.04 0.49 -15.35
C GLU A 262 10.46 -0.84 -14.85
N ALA A 263 10.27 -1.80 -15.76
CA ALA A 263 9.71 -3.11 -15.39
C ALA A 263 10.54 -3.81 -14.31
N GLU A 264 11.87 -3.77 -14.44
CA GLU A 264 12.80 -4.35 -13.47
C GLU A 264 12.66 -3.69 -12.08
N GLU A 265 12.49 -2.36 -12.03
CA GLU A 265 12.25 -1.63 -10.77
C GLU A 265 10.94 -2.06 -10.09
N LEU A 266 9.90 -2.35 -10.88
CA LEU A 266 8.62 -2.83 -10.37
C LEU A 266 8.73 -4.26 -9.84
N GLU A 267 9.48 -5.13 -10.53
CA GLU A 267 9.73 -6.51 -10.11
C GLU A 267 10.47 -6.55 -8.77
N VAL A 268 11.56 -5.80 -8.63
CA VAL A 268 12.33 -5.77 -7.38
C VAL A 268 11.56 -5.13 -6.22
N LEU A 269 10.65 -4.19 -6.50
CA LEU A 269 9.75 -3.62 -5.49
C LEU A 269 8.59 -4.57 -5.11
N ALA A 270 8.25 -5.53 -5.99
CA ALA A 270 7.22 -6.53 -5.72
C ALA A 270 7.74 -7.66 -4.82
N VAL A 271 9.04 -7.96 -4.86
CA VAL A 271 9.69 -8.88 -3.94
C VAL A 271 9.57 -8.32 -2.52
N ARG A 272 8.94 -9.10 -1.62
CA ARG A 272 8.81 -8.71 -0.20
C ARG A 272 10.20 -8.40 0.36
N SER A 273 10.36 -7.21 0.91
CA SER A 273 11.62 -6.80 1.53
C SER A 273 12.01 -7.75 2.67
N ALA A 274 13.33 -7.94 2.86
CA ALA A 274 13.93 -8.89 3.81
C ALA A 274 13.51 -8.73 5.28
N LYS A 275 12.74 -7.68 5.63
CA LYS A 275 12.00 -7.58 6.90
C LYS A 275 11.20 -8.85 7.22
N SER A 276 10.68 -9.54 6.20
CA SER A 276 9.90 -10.78 6.34
C SER A 276 10.72 -11.98 6.82
N LEU A 277 12.05 -12.00 6.60
CA LEU A 277 12.89 -13.16 6.86
C LEU A 277 13.48 -13.18 8.28
N ALA A 278 13.39 -12.06 9.01
CA ALA A 278 13.85 -11.96 10.40
C ALA A 278 12.78 -12.37 11.43
N ASN A 279 11.53 -12.61 10.99
CA ASN A 279 10.40 -13.00 11.83
C ASN A 279 9.84 -14.39 11.48
N SER A 280 10.65 -15.27 10.87
CA SER A 280 10.31 -16.68 10.61
C SER A 280 11.24 -17.61 11.36
#